data_AF-A0AAV0RZP3-F1
#
_entry.id   AF-A0AAV0RZP3-F1
#
_cell.length_a   1.000
_cell.length_b   1.000
_cell.length_c   1.000
_cell.angle_alpha   90.00
_cell.angle_beta   90.00
_cell.angle_gamma   90.00
#
_symmetry.space_group_name_H-M   'P 1'
#
loop_
_entity.id
_entity.type
_entity.pdbx_description
1 polymer ?
#
loop_
_entity_poly.entity_id
_entity_poly.type
_entity_poly.pdbx_seq_one_letter_code
_entity_poly.pdbx_strand_id
1 'polypeptide(L)'
;MPGFFVPFALAAFLFLPICSIAQTTGGGTRATPSAAAPAPAADNCNGIFLSYRTGTGSKIAPTDPKHQPYRFESTLTVQNNGIERLKSWQVYVGFKHDEVLVSASNAILADGSSYPALVGNGTVFAGFPMTDLKTAIETAGDSTQTSVEVKMLGTQFGVKPPAIPWPANITLVNDGWACPAPSTLGKIIGKNHLFLHADCSN
;
A
#
# COMPACT_ATOMS: atom_id res chain seq x y z
N MET A 1 12.25 28.89 74.76
CA MET A 1 13.22 29.93 74.39
C MET A 1 14.61 29.37 74.60
N PRO A 2 15.66 29.64 73.79
CA PRO A 2 15.75 30.27 72.46
C PRO A 2 16.15 29.20 71.40
N GLY A 3 16.11 29.37 70.07
CA GLY A 3 16.40 30.54 69.25
C GLY A 3 17.87 30.51 68.83
N PHE A 4 18.19 29.97 67.66
CA PHE A 4 19.47 30.27 66.99
C PHE A 4 19.30 30.32 65.46
N PHE A 5 19.22 31.55 64.99
CA PHE A 5 19.38 32.00 63.62
C PHE A 5 20.88 32.02 63.27
N VAL A 6 21.25 31.63 62.05
CA VAL A 6 22.52 31.97 61.40
C VAL A 6 22.24 32.28 59.92
N PRO A 7 22.91 33.27 59.30
CA PRO A 7 22.29 34.18 58.33
C PRO A 7 22.81 34.07 56.88
N PHE A 8 22.06 34.73 56.00
CA PHE A 8 22.45 35.46 54.76
C PHE A 8 23.62 34.96 53.90
N ALA A 9 23.30 34.59 52.66
CA ALA A 9 24.11 34.99 51.50
C ALA A 9 23.18 35.35 50.33
N LEU A 10 23.21 36.64 50.01
CA LEU A 10 22.45 37.30 48.95
C LEU A 10 23.19 37.07 47.62
N ALA A 11 22.58 36.37 46.66
CA ALA A 11 23.09 36.29 45.29
C ALA A 11 22.12 37.04 44.36
N ALA A 12 22.44 38.31 44.11
CA ALA A 12 21.79 39.13 43.11
C ALA A 12 22.23 38.68 41.71
N PHE A 13 21.36 37.96 40.99
CA PHE A 13 21.55 37.71 39.56
C PHE A 13 21.06 38.92 38.77
N LEU A 14 22.01 39.69 38.26
CA LEU A 14 21.81 40.74 37.26
C LEU A 14 21.28 40.09 35.96
N PHE A 15 19.98 40.23 35.70
CA PHE A 15 19.39 39.92 34.40
C PHE A 15 19.74 41.04 33.40
N LEU A 16 20.67 40.75 32.50
CA LEU A 16 20.88 41.51 31.26
C LEU A 16 19.71 41.26 30.29
N PRO A 17 19.23 42.27 29.55
CA PRO A 17 18.25 42.05 28.49
C PRO A 17 18.99 41.52 27.25
N ILE A 18 18.94 40.21 27.03
CA ILE A 18 19.41 39.64 25.77
C ILE A 18 18.28 39.76 24.76
N CYS A 19 18.45 40.68 23.81
CA CYS A 19 17.65 40.77 22.59
C CYS A 19 17.65 39.41 21.89
N SER A 20 16.52 38.68 21.97
CA SER A 20 16.33 37.43 21.23
C SER A 20 15.30 37.65 20.13
N ILE A 21 15.76 37.33 18.93
CA ILE A 21 15.13 37.49 17.63
C ILE A 21 13.82 36.72 17.60
N ALA A 22 12.74 37.39 17.19
CA ALA A 22 11.46 36.77 16.90
C ALA A 22 11.64 35.74 15.78
N GLN A 23 11.53 34.44 16.11
CA GLN A 23 11.43 33.40 15.11
C GLN A 23 9.95 33.25 14.75
N THR A 24 9.65 33.72 13.54
CA THR A 24 8.38 33.49 12.84
C THR A 24 8.07 32.00 12.85
N THR A 25 6.92 31.64 13.38
CA THR A 25 6.31 30.31 13.31
C THR A 25 5.93 29.99 11.86
N GLY A 26 6.92 29.61 11.06
CA GLY A 26 6.73 28.90 9.79
C GLY A 26 6.56 27.42 10.09
N GLY A 27 5.36 27.02 10.50
CA GLY A 27 4.98 25.61 10.63
C GLY A 27 5.01 24.94 9.26
N GLY A 28 6.16 24.38 8.90
CA GLY A 28 6.29 23.48 7.76
C GLY A 28 5.54 22.18 8.05
N THR A 29 4.29 22.12 7.62
CA THR A 29 3.50 20.89 7.61
C THR A 29 4.22 19.89 6.72
N ARG A 30 4.90 18.93 7.36
CA ARG A 30 5.37 17.70 6.70
C ARG A 30 4.13 17.07 6.08
N ALA A 31 4.03 17.06 4.76
CA ALA A 31 3.00 16.31 4.06
C ALA A 31 3.16 14.85 4.46
N THR A 32 2.29 14.39 5.36
CA THR A 32 2.00 12.97 5.54
C THR A 32 1.67 12.42 4.15
N PRO A 33 2.17 11.25 3.76
CA PRO A 33 1.69 10.59 2.55
C PRO A 33 0.18 10.46 2.72
N SER A 34 -0.59 11.27 1.97
CA SER A 34 -2.04 11.14 1.93
C SER A 34 -2.29 9.73 1.43
N ALA A 35 -2.84 8.88 2.30
CA ALA A 35 -3.49 7.66 1.86
C ALA A 35 -4.39 8.06 0.69
N ALA A 36 -4.13 7.49 -0.49
CA ALA A 36 -4.90 7.82 -1.67
C ALA A 36 -6.37 7.53 -1.36
N ALA A 37 -7.26 8.50 -1.64
CA ALA A 37 -8.68 8.29 -1.44
C ALA A 37 -9.11 6.99 -2.15
N PRO A 38 -9.86 6.09 -1.48
CA PRO A 38 -10.39 4.88 -2.10
C PRO A 38 -11.11 5.23 -3.40
N ALA A 39 -10.98 4.37 -4.41
CA ALA A 39 -11.73 4.55 -5.64
C ALA A 39 -13.24 4.43 -5.33
N PRO A 40 -14.14 5.17 -6.02
CA PRO A 40 -15.58 5.15 -5.75
C PRO A 40 -16.24 3.77 -5.72
N ALA A 41 -15.62 2.77 -6.37
CA ALA A 41 -16.08 1.38 -6.32
C ALA A 41 -15.90 0.73 -4.94
N ALA A 42 -14.86 1.11 -4.19
CA ALA A 42 -14.62 0.61 -2.85
C ALA A 42 -15.74 1.03 -1.89
N ASP A 43 -16.28 2.25 -2.03
CA ASP A 43 -17.32 2.79 -1.15
C ASP A 43 -18.68 2.09 -1.30
N ASN A 44 -18.89 1.42 -2.44
CA ASN A 44 -20.12 0.68 -2.73
C ASN A 44 -20.03 -0.82 -2.39
N CYS A 45 -18.86 -1.31 -2.00
CA CYS A 45 -18.62 -2.71 -1.68
C CYS A 45 -18.80 -2.99 -0.18
N ASN A 46 -19.66 -3.94 0.19
CA ASN A 46 -19.92 -4.38 1.57
C ASN A 46 -19.16 -5.67 1.94
N GLY A 47 -18.07 -5.98 1.23
CA GLY A 47 -17.28 -7.20 1.38
C GLY A 47 -15.77 -6.92 1.33
N ILE A 48 -15.00 -7.81 0.67
CA ILE A 48 -13.58 -7.55 0.41
C ILE A 48 -13.42 -6.90 -0.95
N PHE A 49 -12.91 -5.69 -0.94
CA PHE A 49 -12.54 -4.96 -2.14
C PHE A 49 -11.09 -5.25 -2.51
N LEU A 50 -10.87 -5.76 -3.71
CA LEU A 50 -9.56 -5.91 -4.32
C LEU A 50 -9.38 -4.85 -5.40
N SER A 51 -8.20 -4.21 -5.45
CA SER A 51 -7.83 -3.43 -6.64
C SER A 51 -6.36 -3.59 -7.00
N TYR A 52 -6.08 -3.56 -8.30
CA TYR A 52 -4.73 -3.63 -8.84
C TYR A 52 -4.49 -2.44 -9.76
N ARG A 53 -3.43 -1.69 -9.46
CA ARG A 53 -3.00 -0.53 -10.22
C ARG A 53 -1.58 -0.72 -10.68
N THR A 54 -1.32 -0.44 -11.95
CA THR A 54 0.02 -0.42 -12.51
C THR A 54 0.14 0.68 -13.56
N GLY A 55 1.37 1.10 -13.84
CA GLY A 55 1.68 2.07 -14.88
C GLY A 55 2.35 1.41 -16.08
N THR A 56 2.84 2.23 -17.01
CA THR A 56 3.71 1.74 -18.08
C THR A 56 5.04 1.27 -17.52
N GLY A 57 5.58 0.18 -18.05
CA GLY A 57 6.93 -0.26 -17.71
C GLY A 57 8.02 0.66 -18.26
N SER A 58 9.27 0.42 -17.86
CA SER A 58 10.45 1.08 -18.44
C SER A 58 11.43 0.05 -18.96
N LYS A 59 11.98 0.30 -20.15
CA LYS A 59 12.92 -0.63 -20.79
C LYS A 59 14.17 -0.77 -19.90
N ILE A 60 14.59 -2.00 -19.63
CA ILE A 60 15.85 -2.28 -18.92
C ILE A 60 16.79 -3.09 -19.81
N ALA A 61 18.07 -3.12 -19.45
CA ALA A 61 19.06 -3.93 -20.15
C ALA A 61 18.89 -5.43 -19.85
N PRO A 62 19.32 -6.33 -20.75
CA PRO A 62 19.84 -6.04 -22.08
C PRO A 62 18.74 -5.61 -23.06
N THR A 63 19.15 -5.06 -24.21
CA THR A 63 18.20 -4.91 -25.33
C THR A 63 18.07 -6.26 -26.02
N ASP A 64 16.86 -6.81 -26.02
CA ASP A 64 16.52 -8.05 -26.71
C ASP A 64 15.28 -7.83 -27.59
N PRO A 65 15.43 -7.86 -28.94
CA PRO A 65 14.30 -7.66 -29.85
C PRO A 65 13.19 -8.72 -29.74
N LYS A 66 13.50 -9.93 -29.26
CA LYS A 66 12.54 -11.05 -29.18
C LYS A 66 11.88 -11.14 -27.80
N HIS A 67 12.60 -10.78 -26.75
CA HIS A 67 12.15 -10.94 -25.37
C HIS A 67 12.60 -9.77 -24.50
N GLN A 68 12.23 -8.55 -24.89
CA GLN A 68 12.69 -7.33 -24.23
C GLN A 68 12.19 -7.25 -22.77
N PRO A 69 13.09 -7.15 -21.77
CA PRO A 69 12.70 -6.90 -20.39
C PRO A 69 12.30 -5.44 -20.18
N TYR A 70 11.26 -5.26 -19.37
CA TYR A 70 10.80 -3.98 -18.85
C TYR A 70 10.60 -4.07 -17.34
N ARG A 71 11.11 -3.10 -16.60
CA ARG A 71 10.76 -2.90 -15.20
C ARG A 71 9.28 -2.55 -15.10
N PHE A 72 8.57 -3.12 -14.15
CA PHE A 72 7.22 -2.68 -13.78
C PHE A 72 7.10 -2.43 -12.28
N GLU A 73 6.22 -1.49 -11.94
CA GLU A 73 5.79 -1.23 -10.58
C GLU A 73 4.27 -1.32 -10.52
N SER A 74 3.76 -1.93 -9.47
CA SER A 74 2.32 -2.11 -9.29
C SER A 74 1.93 -2.07 -7.82
N THR A 75 0.65 -1.84 -7.57
CA THR A 75 0.06 -1.80 -6.24
C THR A 75 -1.20 -2.64 -6.25
N LEU A 76 -1.23 -3.69 -5.43
CA LEU A 76 -2.44 -4.42 -5.07
C LEU A 76 -2.96 -3.86 -3.75
N THR A 77 -4.24 -3.53 -3.69
CA THR A 77 -4.93 -3.12 -2.48
C THR A 77 -5.94 -4.19 -2.09
N VAL A 78 -5.92 -4.59 -0.82
CA VAL A 78 -6.92 -5.46 -0.21
C VAL A 78 -7.58 -4.66 0.90
N GLN A 79 -8.89 -4.47 0.82
CA GLN A 79 -9.65 -3.68 1.77
C GLN A 79 -10.87 -4.45 2.27
N ASN A 80 -11.04 -4.49 3.59
CA ASN A 80 -12.18 -5.11 4.24
C ASN A 80 -13.24 -4.06 4.57
N ASN A 81 -14.33 -4.05 3.81
CA ASN A 81 -15.53 -3.27 4.05
C ASN A 81 -16.68 -4.13 4.61
N GLY A 82 -16.41 -5.41 4.89
CA GLY A 82 -17.38 -6.35 5.43
C GLY A 82 -17.60 -6.20 6.93
N ILE A 83 -18.57 -6.96 7.43
CA ILE A 83 -18.90 -7.07 8.86
C ILE A 83 -18.07 -8.14 9.59
N GLU A 84 -17.29 -8.93 8.85
CA GLU A 84 -16.43 -9.98 9.39
C GLU A 84 -14.96 -9.67 9.11
N ARG A 85 -14.06 -10.11 10.00
CA ARG A 85 -12.62 -9.98 9.75
C ARG A 85 -12.19 -10.89 8.61
N LEU A 86 -11.35 -10.39 7.72
CA LEU A 86 -10.65 -11.21 6.74
C LEU A 86 -9.39 -11.77 7.40
N LYS A 87 -9.42 -13.05 7.77
CA LYS A 87 -8.30 -13.72 8.44
C LYS A 87 -7.37 -14.36 7.43
N SER A 88 -6.06 -14.25 7.66
CA SER A 88 -5.02 -14.86 6.83
C SER A 88 -5.26 -14.62 5.34
N TRP A 89 -5.41 -13.35 4.97
CA TRP A 89 -5.82 -12.98 3.63
C TRP A 89 -4.82 -13.48 2.59
N GLN A 90 -5.35 -14.00 1.49
CA GLN A 90 -4.59 -14.51 0.36
C GLN A 90 -5.23 -14.06 -0.95
N VAL A 91 -4.43 -13.45 -1.83
CA VAL A 91 -4.89 -12.96 -3.12
C VAL A 91 -4.06 -13.57 -4.24
N TYR A 92 -4.75 -14.19 -5.19
CA TYR A 92 -4.17 -14.60 -6.45
C TYR A 92 -4.07 -13.42 -7.41
N VAL A 93 -2.90 -13.25 -8.02
CA VAL A 93 -2.66 -12.31 -9.12
C VAL A 93 -2.21 -13.11 -10.34
N GLY A 94 -3.02 -13.09 -11.40
CA GLY A 94 -2.77 -13.80 -12.65
C GLY A 94 -1.85 -13.02 -13.59
N PHE A 95 -0.56 -12.91 -13.23
CA PHE A 95 0.50 -12.48 -14.15
C PHE A 95 0.50 -13.31 -15.46
N LYS A 96 0.92 -12.71 -16.58
CA LYS A 96 0.74 -13.30 -17.94
C LYS A 96 1.79 -12.90 -18.99
N HIS A 97 2.86 -12.25 -18.56
CA HIS A 97 3.91 -11.66 -19.39
C HIS A 97 5.30 -12.12 -18.94
N ASP A 98 5.40 -13.39 -18.55
CA ASP A 98 6.62 -14.06 -18.06
C ASP A 98 7.30 -13.30 -16.90
N GLU A 99 6.49 -12.74 -16.00
CA GLU A 99 6.96 -11.81 -14.99
C GLU A 99 7.91 -12.47 -13.98
N VAL A 100 8.97 -11.72 -13.66
CA VAL A 100 9.88 -12.00 -12.54
C VAL A 100 9.58 -10.98 -11.45
N LEU A 101 9.13 -11.43 -10.29
CA LEU A 101 8.89 -10.58 -9.15
C LEU A 101 10.15 -10.46 -8.29
N VAL A 102 10.57 -9.23 -8.01
CA VAL A 102 11.81 -8.93 -7.27
C VAL A 102 11.51 -8.54 -5.83
N SER A 103 10.37 -7.89 -5.58
CA SER A 103 9.91 -7.63 -4.22
C SER A 103 8.40 -7.38 -4.17
N ALA A 104 7.83 -7.61 -2.99
CA ALA A 104 6.50 -7.19 -2.60
C ALA A 104 6.53 -6.64 -1.16
N SER A 105 5.90 -5.48 -0.92
CA SER A 105 5.72 -4.96 0.44
C SER A 105 4.50 -5.59 1.10
N ASN A 106 4.52 -5.74 2.42
CA ASN A 106 3.36 -6.18 3.22
C ASN A 106 2.78 -7.56 2.84
N ALA A 107 3.51 -8.35 2.06
CA ALA A 107 3.10 -9.68 1.62
C ALA A 107 4.32 -10.56 1.31
N ILE A 108 4.11 -11.86 1.40
CA ILE A 108 5.03 -12.90 0.94
C ILE A 108 4.34 -13.77 -0.12
N LEU A 109 5.11 -14.58 -0.83
CA LEU A 109 4.55 -15.60 -1.71
C LEU A 109 4.06 -16.79 -0.86
N ALA A 110 2.81 -17.19 -1.08
CA ALA A 110 2.16 -18.23 -0.29
C ALA A 110 2.78 -19.62 -0.51
N ASP A 111 3.47 -19.82 -1.63
CA ASP A 111 4.23 -21.05 -1.93
C ASP A 111 5.57 -21.15 -1.16
N GLY A 112 5.93 -20.11 -0.40
CA GLY A 112 7.17 -20.05 0.38
C GLY A 112 8.42 -19.78 -0.45
N SER A 113 8.28 -19.48 -1.75
CA SER A 113 9.42 -19.12 -2.59
C SER A 113 10.03 -17.77 -2.20
N SER A 114 11.34 -17.63 -2.46
CA SER A 114 12.09 -16.40 -2.20
C SER A 114 12.19 -15.54 -3.46
N TYR A 115 12.30 -14.22 -3.27
CA TYR A 115 12.57 -13.32 -4.37
C TYR A 115 14.06 -13.36 -4.77
N PRO A 116 14.38 -13.20 -6.07
CA PRO A 116 13.44 -13.03 -7.18
C PRO A 116 12.73 -14.34 -7.58
N ALA A 117 11.44 -14.26 -7.91
CA ALA A 117 10.59 -15.41 -8.21
C ALA A 117 9.95 -15.31 -9.61
N LEU A 118 9.85 -16.43 -10.31
CA LEU A 118 9.13 -16.54 -11.59
C LEU A 118 7.64 -16.70 -11.33
N VAL A 119 6.85 -15.71 -11.74
CA VAL A 119 5.41 -15.63 -11.43
C VAL A 119 4.55 -15.53 -12.67
N GLY A 120 5.09 -15.74 -13.87
CA GLY A 120 4.40 -15.53 -15.16
C GLY A 120 3.13 -16.36 -15.40
N ASN A 121 2.86 -17.40 -14.60
CA ASN A 121 1.61 -18.17 -14.61
C ASN A 121 0.64 -17.75 -13.49
N GLY A 122 0.90 -16.59 -12.88
CA GLY A 122 0.25 -16.12 -11.67
C GLY A 122 0.91 -16.62 -10.39
N THR A 123 0.57 -15.97 -9.29
CA THR A 123 1.04 -16.32 -7.95
C THR A 123 0.03 -15.91 -6.89
N VAL A 124 0.15 -16.47 -5.69
CA VAL A 124 -0.67 -16.14 -4.53
C VAL A 124 0.16 -15.37 -3.53
N PHE A 125 -0.32 -14.18 -3.18
CA PHE A 125 0.23 -13.38 -2.09
C PHE A 125 -0.49 -13.70 -0.79
N ALA A 126 0.27 -13.83 0.29
CA ALA A 126 -0.25 -13.93 1.65
C ALA A 126 0.22 -12.72 2.47
N GLY A 127 -0.63 -12.22 3.36
CA GLY A 127 -0.31 -11.05 4.18
C GLY A 127 0.85 -11.26 5.15
N PHE A 128 1.76 -10.29 5.20
CA PHE A 128 2.88 -10.29 6.16
C PHE A 128 3.44 -8.88 6.41
N PRO A 129 3.65 -8.44 7.67
CA PRO A 129 3.34 -9.13 8.92
C PRO A 129 1.85 -9.06 9.31
N MET A 130 1.07 -8.24 8.61
CA MET A 130 -0.37 -8.11 8.84
C MET A 130 -1.12 -9.18 8.04
N THR A 131 -1.41 -10.30 8.71
CA THR A 131 -2.10 -11.46 8.12
C THR A 131 -3.60 -11.28 8.07
N ASP A 132 -4.17 -10.45 8.95
CA ASP A 132 -5.61 -10.27 9.11
C ASP A 132 -5.99 -8.81 8.88
N LEU A 133 -7.13 -8.58 8.22
CA LEU A 133 -7.74 -7.25 8.11
C LEU A 133 -9.00 -7.18 8.98
N LYS A 134 -9.02 -6.22 9.90
CA LYS A 134 -10.15 -5.97 10.79
C LYS A 134 -11.31 -5.33 10.03
N THR A 135 -12.47 -5.26 10.69
CA THR A 135 -13.63 -4.55 10.18
C THR A 135 -13.58 -3.08 10.56
N ALA A 136 -14.26 -2.21 9.79
CA ALA A 136 -14.42 -0.80 10.16
C ALA A 136 -15.20 -0.63 11.49
N ILE A 137 -16.04 -1.59 11.85
CA ILE A 137 -16.80 -1.60 13.12
C ILE A 137 -15.83 -1.69 14.31
N GLU A 138 -14.86 -2.61 14.24
CA GLU A 138 -13.89 -2.84 15.32
C GLU A 138 -12.85 -1.73 15.46
N THR A 139 -12.56 -1.04 14.36
CA THR A 139 -11.48 -0.07 14.28
C THR A 139 -11.97 1.37 14.28
N ALA A 140 -13.28 1.60 14.45
CA ALA A 140 -13.92 2.90 14.27
C ALA A 140 -13.56 3.58 12.93
N GLY A 141 -13.42 2.78 11.87
CA GLY A 141 -13.08 3.25 10.53
C GLY A 141 -11.58 3.52 10.29
N ASP A 142 -10.68 3.07 11.16
CA ASP A 142 -9.24 3.21 10.94
C ASP A 142 -8.76 2.31 9.77
N SER A 143 -8.58 2.96 8.61
CA SER A 143 -8.13 2.33 7.36
C SER A 143 -6.80 1.59 7.45
N THR A 144 -5.92 1.94 8.40
CA THR A 144 -4.62 1.27 8.57
C THR A 144 -4.76 -0.17 9.11
N GLN A 145 -5.94 -0.51 9.62
CA GLN A 145 -6.26 -1.81 10.18
C GLN A 145 -7.29 -2.58 9.34
N THR A 146 -7.94 -1.92 8.37
CA THR A 146 -8.95 -2.52 7.48
C THR A 146 -8.45 -2.68 6.04
N SER A 147 -7.29 -2.11 5.70
CA SER A 147 -6.73 -2.15 4.36
C SER A 147 -5.22 -2.33 4.36
N VAL A 148 -4.71 -2.92 3.28
CA VAL A 148 -3.28 -3.09 3.03
C VAL A 148 -2.95 -2.82 1.57
N GLU A 149 -1.82 -2.15 1.34
CA GLU A 149 -1.21 -1.99 0.02
C GLU A 149 0.02 -2.87 -0.13
N VAL A 150 0.04 -3.68 -1.18
CA VAL A 150 1.16 -4.52 -1.60
C VAL A 150 1.82 -3.86 -2.81
N LYS A 151 2.96 -3.21 -2.58
CA LYS A 151 3.77 -2.58 -3.62
C LYS A 151 4.72 -3.61 -4.18
N MET A 152 4.55 -3.91 -5.46
CA MET A 152 5.30 -4.91 -6.18
C MET A 152 6.29 -4.25 -7.14
N LEU A 153 7.49 -4.81 -7.19
CA LEU A 153 8.51 -4.45 -8.14
C LEU A 153 8.97 -5.72 -8.87
N GLY A 154 9.02 -5.66 -10.20
CA GLY A 154 9.50 -6.77 -10.99
C GLY A 154 9.93 -6.39 -12.40
N THR A 155 10.17 -7.43 -13.17
CA THR A 155 10.45 -7.39 -14.61
C THR A 155 9.35 -8.13 -15.34
N GLN A 156 8.88 -7.58 -16.45
CA GLN A 156 7.90 -8.20 -17.33
C GLN A 156 8.39 -8.12 -18.78
N PHE A 157 7.88 -9.00 -19.63
CA PHE A 157 8.39 -9.18 -20.98
C PHE A 157 7.30 -8.95 -22.03
N GLY A 158 7.68 -8.38 -23.16
CA GLY A 158 6.79 -8.23 -24.32
C GLY A 158 5.76 -7.11 -24.24
N VAL A 159 5.50 -6.47 -23.09
CA VAL A 159 4.63 -5.28 -23.03
C VAL A 159 5.43 -4.00 -23.15
N LYS A 160 5.51 -3.48 -24.38
CA LYS A 160 6.21 -2.23 -24.70
C LYS A 160 5.36 -1.01 -24.34
N PRO A 161 5.92 0.03 -23.69
CA PRO A 161 5.23 1.31 -23.50
C PRO A 161 4.72 1.90 -24.82
N PRO A 162 3.51 2.48 -24.86
CA PRO A 162 2.68 2.89 -23.72
C PRO A 162 1.70 1.82 -23.21
N ALA A 163 1.80 0.57 -23.64
CA ALA A 163 0.95 -0.50 -23.13
C ALA A 163 1.24 -0.76 -21.64
N ILE A 164 0.20 -1.17 -20.91
CA ILE A 164 0.21 -1.40 -19.47
C ILE A 164 0.15 -2.92 -19.20
N PRO A 165 1.04 -3.49 -18.38
CA PRO A 165 1.09 -4.92 -18.11
C PRO A 165 -0.01 -5.34 -17.12
N TRP A 166 -1.24 -5.42 -17.61
CA TRP A 166 -2.38 -5.85 -16.79
C TRP A 166 -2.30 -7.35 -16.45
N PRO A 167 -2.48 -7.76 -15.18
CA PRO A 167 -2.74 -9.16 -14.89
C PRO A 167 -4.04 -9.61 -15.59
N ALA A 168 -4.16 -10.92 -15.83
CA ALA A 168 -5.37 -11.53 -16.37
C ALA A 168 -6.52 -11.52 -15.36
N ASN A 169 -6.22 -11.73 -14.08
CA ASN A 169 -7.22 -11.81 -13.02
C ASN A 169 -6.62 -11.41 -11.66
N ILE A 170 -7.48 -10.93 -10.76
CA ILE A 170 -7.21 -10.82 -9.32
C ILE A 170 -8.37 -11.47 -8.57
N THR A 171 -8.07 -12.32 -7.60
CA THR A 171 -9.12 -13.08 -6.88
C THR A 171 -8.69 -13.35 -5.46
N LEU A 172 -9.60 -13.18 -4.50
CA LEU A 172 -9.40 -13.61 -3.12
C LEU A 172 -9.53 -15.14 -3.09
N VAL A 173 -8.52 -15.83 -2.58
CA VAL A 173 -8.49 -17.31 -2.54
C VAL A 173 -8.75 -17.87 -1.15
N ASN A 174 -9.22 -17.03 -0.22
CA ASN A 174 -9.68 -17.47 1.10
C ASN A 174 -10.97 -18.30 0.98
N ASP A 175 -11.05 -19.38 1.74
CA ASP A 175 -12.25 -20.21 1.83
C ASP A 175 -13.47 -19.39 2.27
N GLY A 176 -14.63 -19.69 1.68
CA GLY A 176 -15.89 -19.00 1.93
C GLY A 176 -16.11 -17.75 1.07
N TRP A 177 -15.07 -17.19 0.46
CA TRP A 177 -15.22 -15.98 -0.35
C TRP A 177 -15.39 -16.29 -1.83
N ALA A 178 -16.37 -15.65 -2.46
CA ALA A 178 -16.57 -15.67 -3.90
C ALA A 178 -16.34 -14.26 -4.47
N CYS A 179 -15.49 -14.16 -5.48
CA CYS A 179 -15.25 -12.92 -6.22
C CYS A 179 -15.81 -13.05 -7.64
N PRO A 180 -16.59 -12.07 -8.13
CA PRO A 180 -16.95 -12.00 -9.54
C PRO A 180 -15.70 -11.76 -10.39
N ALA A 181 -15.84 -11.96 -11.71
CA ALA A 181 -14.78 -11.63 -12.65
C ALA A 181 -14.39 -10.14 -12.48
N PRO A 182 -13.09 -9.84 -12.38
CA PRO A 182 -12.68 -8.48 -12.12
C PRO A 182 -13.01 -7.59 -13.32
N SER A 183 -13.37 -6.35 -13.04
CA SER A 183 -13.68 -5.38 -14.08
C SER A 183 -12.69 -4.23 -14.09
N THR A 184 -12.41 -3.70 -15.27
CA THR A 184 -11.56 -2.53 -15.44
C THR A 184 -12.40 -1.28 -15.28
N LEU A 185 -12.11 -0.49 -14.26
CA LEU A 185 -12.65 0.88 -14.15
C LEU A 185 -11.62 1.84 -14.71
N GLY A 186 -12.04 2.72 -15.63
CA GLY A 186 -11.20 3.83 -16.05
C GLY A 186 -11.62 4.54 -17.34
N LYS A 187 -12.55 5.49 -17.22
CA LYS A 187 -12.41 6.81 -17.85
C LYS A 187 -13.04 7.86 -16.94
N ILE A 188 -12.33 8.27 -15.89
CA ILE A 188 -12.62 9.55 -15.24
C ILE A 188 -11.88 10.61 -16.06
N ILE A 189 -12.61 11.57 -16.62
CA ILE A 189 -12.03 12.66 -17.42
C ILE A 189 -10.98 13.38 -16.56
N GLY A 190 -9.69 13.26 -16.93
CA GLY A 190 -8.58 13.96 -16.30
C GLY A 190 -7.58 13.13 -15.49
N LYS A 191 -7.82 11.83 -15.23
CA LYS A 191 -6.81 10.94 -14.61
C LYS A 191 -6.83 9.55 -15.26
N ASN A 192 -5.74 9.18 -15.94
CA ASN A 192 -5.53 7.86 -16.57
C ASN A 192 -5.19 6.76 -15.54
N HIS A 193 -5.97 6.64 -14.47
CA HIS A 193 -5.85 5.50 -13.57
C HIS A 193 -6.90 4.46 -13.97
N LEU A 194 -6.57 3.65 -14.99
CA LEU A 194 -7.20 2.33 -15.08
C LEU A 194 -6.77 1.55 -13.83
N PHE A 195 -7.69 0.81 -13.24
CA PHE A 195 -7.37 -0.23 -12.26
C PHE A 195 -8.31 -1.41 -12.47
N LEU A 196 -7.80 -2.60 -12.21
CA LEU A 196 -8.58 -3.83 -12.18
C LEU A 196 -9.14 -3.98 -10.77
N HIS A 197 -10.42 -4.26 -10.59
CA HIS A 197 -11.01 -4.45 -9.25
C HIS A 197 -11.94 -5.66 -9.20
N ALA A 198 -12.14 -6.19 -8.00
CA ALA A 198 -13.10 -7.26 -7.71
C ALA A 198 -13.73 -7.05 -6.32
N ASP A 199 -15.04 -7.27 -6.24
CA ASP A 199 -15.83 -7.13 -5.03
C ASP A 199 -16.24 -8.51 -4.53
N CYS A 200 -15.54 -9.02 -3.52
CA CYS A 200 -15.76 -10.37 -3.01
C CYS A 200 -16.78 -10.38 -1.87
N SER A 201 -17.69 -11.36 -1.88
CA SER A 201 -18.67 -11.62 -0.81
C SER A 201 -18.42 -13.00 -0.20
N ASN A 202 -18.63 -13.10 1.11
CA ASN A 202 -18.85 -14.37 1.82
C ASN A 202 -20.35 -14.72 1.73
#